data_AF-A0A517SE07-F1
#
_entry.id   AF-A0A517SE07-F1
#
_cell.length_a   1.000
_cell.length_b   1.000
_cell.length_c   1.000
_cell.angle_alpha   90.00
_cell.angle_beta   90.00
_cell.angle_gamma   90.00
#
_symmetry.space_group_name_H-M   'P 1'
#
loop_
_entity.id
_entity.type
_entity.pdbx_description
1 polymer ?
#
loop_
_entity_poly.entity_id
_entity_poly.type
_entity_poly.pdbx_seq_one_letter_code
_entity_poly.pdbx_strand_id
1 'polypeptide(L)'
;MRVPIDVVKAISNGLDLGFHCTDDGTVLDGFYRGSGAYPPPGYLPWNAFQIGNGDTYGFYWPIGLEHENPLVCTIAHDSWEFWPVASSLRAFITLELASRDQDSNWEFLEAAEICGIDADTVTQSSDDESASEVRTNTMSAEDQLLIDPESPQILKNAAREALSRSMPDLAVTYLERSVTRLPEYSEAWALLAQAYRQLRVGSQAAVAMARALTAPFCFGARDRRKLIYWLQCVKETPEISQDPLWPRRHDLKWEAGVKEKRDYQIFEELIAEYHLRGMGQRAVALRVLAAEAMGKETISFRERAGWTASKFREQLRDDFERADLRVRMNVL
;
A
#
# COMPACT_ATOMS: atom_id res chain seq x y z
N MET A 1 10.63 -12.49 7.59
CA MET A 1 9.72 -12.40 6.43
C MET A 1 10.30 -13.25 5.33
N ARG A 2 9.46 -13.89 4.50
CA ARG A 2 9.89 -14.88 3.53
C ARG A 2 9.47 -14.49 2.13
N VAL A 3 10.40 -14.55 1.18
CA VAL A 3 10.09 -14.48 -0.24
C VAL A 3 9.57 -15.84 -0.73
N PRO A 4 8.75 -15.86 -1.79
CA PRO A 4 8.26 -17.09 -2.40
C PRO A 4 9.38 -17.97 -2.98
N ILE A 5 9.15 -19.28 -3.09
CA ILE A 5 10.17 -20.24 -3.55
C ILE A 5 10.61 -20.01 -5.00
N ASP A 6 9.74 -19.47 -5.84
CA ASP A 6 10.06 -19.05 -7.21
C ASP A 6 11.04 -17.88 -7.24
N VAL A 7 10.96 -16.96 -6.26
CA VAL A 7 11.96 -15.89 -6.10
C VAL A 7 13.31 -16.47 -5.66
N VAL A 8 13.31 -17.42 -4.72
CA VAL A 8 14.55 -18.12 -4.29
C VAL A 8 15.22 -18.80 -5.49
N LYS A 9 14.43 -19.47 -6.33
CA LYS A 9 14.92 -20.11 -7.56
C LYS A 9 15.45 -19.08 -8.56
N ALA A 10 14.75 -17.97 -8.77
CA ALA A 10 15.20 -16.91 -9.67
C ALA A 10 16.55 -16.34 -9.23
N ILE A 11 16.72 -16.04 -7.94
CA ILE A 11 18.00 -15.57 -7.37
C ILE A 11 19.09 -16.64 -7.55
N SER A 12 18.78 -17.91 -7.26
CA SER A 12 19.73 -19.02 -7.44
C SER A 12 20.14 -19.23 -8.91
N ASN A 13 19.27 -18.85 -9.85
CA ASN A 13 19.49 -18.90 -11.29
C ASN A 13 20.14 -17.63 -11.85
N GLY A 14 20.53 -16.66 -11.00
CA GLY A 14 21.31 -15.50 -11.41
C GLY A 14 20.57 -14.16 -11.43
N LEU A 15 19.28 -14.11 -11.04
CA LEU A 15 18.58 -12.83 -10.90
C LEU A 15 19.08 -12.08 -9.65
N ASP A 16 19.88 -11.03 -9.85
CA ASP A 16 20.33 -10.18 -8.75
C ASP A 16 19.24 -9.15 -8.39
N LEU A 17 18.63 -9.32 -7.22
CA LEU A 17 17.68 -8.35 -6.64
C LEU A 17 18.31 -7.53 -5.50
N GLY A 18 19.60 -7.71 -5.18
CA GLY A 18 20.31 -6.88 -4.22
C GLY A 18 20.03 -7.20 -2.74
N PHE A 19 19.46 -8.37 -2.44
CA PHE A 19 19.31 -8.87 -1.06
C PHE A 19 19.62 -10.37 -1.00
N HIS A 20 19.88 -10.87 0.21
CA HIS A 20 20.13 -12.29 0.44
C HIS A 20 18.96 -12.97 1.15
N CYS A 21 18.66 -14.20 0.75
CA CYS A 21 17.73 -15.09 1.44
C CYS A 21 18.27 -16.51 1.57
N THR A 22 17.74 -17.25 2.53
CA THR A 22 17.99 -18.70 2.69
C THR A 22 17.19 -19.52 1.67
N ASP A 23 17.50 -20.82 1.58
CA ASP A 23 16.80 -21.78 0.70
C ASP A 23 15.30 -21.88 0.99
N ASP A 24 14.87 -21.62 2.23
CA ASP A 24 13.47 -21.58 2.64
C ASP A 24 12.79 -20.22 2.41
N GLY A 25 13.48 -19.27 1.77
CA GLY A 25 12.99 -17.94 1.42
C GLY A 25 13.14 -16.89 2.52
N THR A 26 13.71 -17.22 3.68
CA THR A 26 13.89 -16.23 4.76
C THR A 26 14.89 -15.15 4.34
N VAL A 27 14.41 -13.90 4.27
CA VAL A 27 15.24 -12.73 3.96
C VAL A 27 16.17 -12.42 5.14
N LEU A 28 17.46 -12.27 4.86
CA LEU A 28 18.51 -12.09 5.86
C LEU A 28 18.78 -10.61 6.18
N ASP A 29 18.75 -9.76 5.16
CA ASP A 29 19.07 -8.33 5.26
C ASP A 29 18.39 -7.52 4.13
N GLY A 30 18.83 -6.28 3.90
CA GLY A 30 18.37 -5.44 2.79
C GLY A 30 17.13 -4.59 3.06
N PHE A 31 16.35 -4.88 4.11
CA PHE A 31 15.17 -4.06 4.45
C PHE A 31 15.54 -2.59 4.66
N TYR A 32 14.69 -1.71 4.15
CA TYR A 32 14.91 -0.27 4.26
C TYR A 32 14.77 0.21 5.71
N ARG A 33 15.81 0.90 6.22
CA ARG A 33 15.87 1.45 7.59
C ARG A 33 16.02 2.96 7.57
N GLY A 34 14.99 3.65 7.09
CA GLY A 34 14.95 5.11 7.02
C GLY A 34 14.90 5.80 8.38
N SER A 35 15.11 7.11 8.36
CA SER A 35 14.97 8.00 9.53
C SER A 35 13.52 8.39 9.85
N GLY A 36 12.54 7.86 9.12
CA GLY A 36 11.13 8.21 9.28
C GLY A 36 10.21 7.00 9.07
N ALA A 37 8.93 7.29 8.84
CA ALA A 37 7.90 6.29 8.60
C ALA A 37 7.73 5.92 7.12
N TYR A 38 8.52 6.54 6.23
CA TYR A 38 8.49 6.32 4.78
C TYR A 38 9.89 5.94 4.26
N PRO A 39 9.99 4.98 3.32
CA PRO A 39 8.98 3.99 2.93
C PRO A 39 8.42 3.20 4.13
N PRO A 40 7.23 2.60 4.00
CA PRO A 40 6.59 1.92 5.11
C PRO A 40 7.47 0.78 5.65
N PRO A 41 7.45 0.51 6.98
CA PRO A 41 8.22 -0.57 7.58
C PRO A 41 7.93 -1.91 6.90
N GLY A 42 8.96 -2.68 6.59
CA GLY A 42 8.84 -3.95 5.87
C GLY A 42 8.99 -3.86 4.35
N TYR A 43 9.37 -2.69 3.83
CA TYR A 43 9.82 -2.54 2.45
C TYR A 43 11.26 -3.05 2.28
N LEU A 44 11.47 -3.89 1.25
CA LEU A 44 12.73 -4.48 0.86
C LEU A 44 13.06 -4.03 -0.58
N PRO A 45 13.86 -2.97 -0.76
CA PRO A 45 14.20 -2.45 -2.08
C PRO A 45 15.04 -3.44 -2.88
N TRP A 46 14.93 -3.35 -4.20
CA TRP A 46 15.78 -4.06 -5.15
C TRP A 46 16.82 -3.13 -5.77
N ASN A 47 17.93 -3.71 -6.23
CA ASN A 47 18.93 -3.01 -7.05
C ASN A 47 18.67 -3.15 -8.57
N ALA A 48 17.79 -4.06 -8.97
CA ALA A 48 17.33 -4.30 -10.34
C ALA A 48 16.15 -3.40 -10.75
N PHE A 49 15.89 -3.35 -12.05
CA PHE A 49 14.78 -2.64 -12.70
C PHE A 49 14.79 -1.15 -12.36
N GLN A 50 15.97 -0.53 -12.39
CA GLN A 50 16.17 0.84 -11.92
C GLN A 50 15.24 1.83 -12.62
N ILE A 51 14.46 2.56 -11.82
CA ILE A 51 13.56 3.64 -12.28
C ILE A 51 14.33 4.97 -12.39
N GLY A 52 15.32 5.16 -11.50
CA GLY A 52 16.10 6.39 -11.40
C GLY A 52 15.56 7.36 -10.34
N ASN A 53 16.26 8.49 -10.13
CA ASN A 53 15.87 9.56 -9.21
C ASN A 53 15.65 9.13 -7.74
N GLY A 54 16.17 7.98 -7.30
CA GLY A 54 15.93 7.47 -5.93
C GLY A 54 14.63 6.67 -5.78
N ASP A 55 13.89 6.45 -6.88
CA ASP A 55 12.78 5.51 -6.94
C ASP A 55 13.32 4.09 -7.14
N THR A 56 12.71 3.13 -6.46
CA THR A 56 13.10 1.71 -6.50
C THR A 56 11.86 0.84 -6.53
N TYR A 57 11.96 -0.31 -7.18
CA TYR A 57 11.08 -1.43 -6.92
C TYR A 57 11.54 -2.20 -5.68
N GLY A 58 10.64 -2.98 -5.12
CA GLY A 58 10.95 -3.82 -3.97
C GLY A 58 9.80 -4.71 -3.55
N PHE A 59 10.07 -5.58 -2.60
CA PHE A 59 9.04 -6.36 -1.92
C PHE A 59 8.46 -5.59 -0.74
N TYR A 60 7.16 -5.79 -0.51
CA TYR A 60 6.47 -5.31 0.68
C TYR A 60 5.56 -6.37 1.26
N TRP A 61 5.69 -6.62 2.56
CA TRP A 61 4.70 -7.40 3.29
C TRP A 61 3.70 -6.44 3.92
N PRO A 62 2.39 -6.58 3.65
CA PRO A 62 1.34 -5.83 4.35
C PRO A 62 1.30 -6.14 5.85
N ILE A 63 0.94 -5.14 6.66
CA ILE A 63 0.91 -5.23 8.12
C ILE A 63 -0.06 -6.32 8.57
N GLY A 64 0.46 -7.34 9.25
CA GLY A 64 -0.31 -8.50 9.70
C GLY A 64 -0.42 -9.65 8.69
N LEU A 65 0.15 -9.49 7.49
CA LEU A 65 0.18 -10.50 6.43
C LEU A 65 1.63 -10.93 6.11
N GLU A 66 2.51 -10.95 7.12
CA GLU A 66 3.93 -11.29 6.94
C GLU A 66 4.18 -12.77 6.61
N HIS A 67 3.15 -13.61 6.79
CA HIS A 67 3.13 -15.02 6.42
C HIS A 67 2.69 -15.25 4.96
N GLU A 68 2.06 -14.25 4.35
CA GLU A 68 1.65 -14.28 2.96
C GLU A 68 2.82 -13.91 2.04
N ASN A 69 2.66 -14.17 0.74
CA ASN A 69 3.60 -13.68 -0.26
C ASN A 69 3.68 -12.14 -0.23
N PRO A 70 4.88 -11.54 -0.39
CA PRO A 70 5.00 -10.10 -0.52
C PRO A 70 4.32 -9.59 -1.79
N LEU A 71 3.95 -8.32 -1.77
CA LEU A 71 3.63 -7.55 -2.97
C LEU A 71 4.91 -7.01 -3.61
N VAL A 72 4.86 -6.79 -4.92
CA VAL A 72 5.84 -5.94 -5.60
C VAL A 72 5.34 -4.52 -5.54
N CYS A 73 6.19 -3.62 -5.08
CA CYS A 73 5.87 -2.22 -4.88
C CYS A 73 6.94 -1.33 -5.51
N THR A 74 6.55 -0.11 -5.86
CA THR A 74 7.49 0.98 -6.14
C THR A 74 7.29 2.13 -5.18
N ILE A 75 8.39 2.84 -4.89
CA ILE A 75 8.36 4.12 -4.20
C ILE A 75 8.43 5.25 -5.24
N ALA A 76 7.68 6.33 -4.98
CA ALA A 76 7.86 7.62 -5.64
C ALA A 76 8.38 8.58 -4.57
N HIS A 77 9.70 8.77 -4.52
CA HIS A 77 10.37 9.40 -3.38
C HIS A 77 10.01 10.88 -3.22
N ASP A 78 9.89 11.62 -4.34
CA ASP A 78 9.55 13.05 -4.36
C ASP A 78 8.12 13.30 -3.87
N SER A 79 7.19 12.42 -4.29
CA SER A 79 5.81 12.52 -3.88
C SER A 79 5.56 11.83 -2.53
N TRP A 80 6.49 11.03 -1.99
CA TRP A 80 6.32 10.19 -0.80
C TRP A 80 5.19 9.16 -0.95
N GLU A 81 5.04 8.58 -2.13
CA GLU A 81 3.98 7.61 -2.44
C GLU A 81 4.53 6.20 -2.60
N PHE A 82 3.69 5.23 -2.25
CA PHE A 82 4.01 3.82 -2.26
C PHE A 82 2.96 3.07 -3.07
N TRP A 83 3.35 2.48 -4.19
CA TRP A 83 2.42 1.90 -5.15
C TRP A 83 2.58 0.37 -5.19
N PRO A 84 1.54 -0.41 -4.84
CA PRO A 84 1.56 -1.87 -4.90
C PRO A 84 1.29 -2.38 -6.32
N VAL A 85 2.33 -2.34 -7.16
CA VAL A 85 2.22 -2.54 -8.62
C VAL A 85 1.75 -3.95 -9.01
N ALA A 86 2.21 -4.99 -8.31
CA ALA A 86 1.87 -6.37 -8.63
C ALA A 86 1.79 -7.27 -7.40
N SER A 87 1.10 -8.41 -7.54
CA SER A 87 0.94 -9.41 -6.49
C SER A 87 2.13 -10.35 -6.33
N SER A 88 3.04 -10.41 -7.32
CA SER A 88 4.23 -11.26 -7.33
C SER A 88 5.29 -10.76 -8.32
N LEU A 89 6.53 -11.26 -8.21
CA LEU A 89 7.62 -10.95 -9.15
C LEU A 89 7.28 -11.39 -10.58
N ARG A 90 6.70 -12.58 -10.74
CA ARG A 90 6.28 -13.10 -12.05
C ARG A 90 5.22 -12.20 -12.70
N ALA A 91 4.20 -11.82 -11.93
CA ALA A 91 3.15 -10.93 -12.42
C ALA A 91 3.71 -9.56 -12.80
N PHE A 92 4.61 -9.00 -11.98
CA PHE A 92 5.32 -7.76 -12.27
C PHE A 92 6.06 -7.81 -13.62
N ILE A 93 6.92 -8.82 -13.82
CA ILE A 93 7.68 -8.96 -15.07
C ILE A 93 6.73 -9.11 -16.27
N THR A 94 5.65 -9.89 -16.12
CA THR A 94 4.67 -10.10 -17.19
C THR A 94 3.95 -8.80 -17.56
N LEU A 95 3.55 -7.98 -16.57
CA LEU A 95 2.91 -6.68 -16.78
C LEU A 95 3.87 -5.68 -17.45
N GLU A 96 5.14 -5.64 -17.05
CA GLU A 96 6.14 -4.75 -17.66
C GLU A 96 6.42 -5.15 -19.11
N LEU A 97 6.50 -6.45 -19.42
CA LEU A 97 6.62 -6.94 -20.80
C LEU A 97 5.38 -6.62 -21.66
N ALA A 98 4.18 -6.66 -21.08
CA ALA A 98 2.94 -6.36 -21.80
C ALA A 98 2.73 -4.85 -22.04
N SER A 99 3.38 -3.97 -21.26
CA SER A 99 3.14 -2.53 -21.29
C SER A 99 4.23 -1.70 -21.97
N ARG A 100 5.43 -2.25 -22.13
CA ARG A 100 6.59 -1.53 -22.69
C ARG A 100 6.93 -1.99 -24.10
N ASP A 101 7.45 -1.06 -24.90
CA ASP A 101 8.01 -1.35 -26.22
C ASP A 101 9.24 -2.27 -26.11
N GLN A 102 9.36 -3.25 -27.02
CA GLN A 102 10.33 -4.35 -26.93
C GLN A 102 11.79 -3.85 -26.88
N ASP A 103 12.10 -2.74 -27.54
CA ASP A 103 13.45 -2.20 -27.65
C ASP A 103 14.02 -1.64 -26.33
N SER A 104 13.19 -1.44 -25.30
CA SER A 104 13.62 -0.93 -23.97
C SER A 104 13.60 -2.00 -22.87
N ASN A 105 13.36 -3.28 -23.20
CA ASN A 105 12.98 -4.32 -22.24
C ASN A 105 14.05 -5.37 -21.91
N TRP A 106 15.33 -5.17 -22.28
CA TRP A 106 16.35 -6.22 -22.17
C TRP A 106 16.47 -6.83 -20.75
N GLU A 107 16.43 -6.00 -19.69
CA GLU A 107 16.50 -6.48 -18.30
C GLU A 107 15.25 -7.30 -17.91
N PHE A 108 14.09 -6.94 -18.43
CA PHE A 108 12.84 -7.68 -18.22
C PHE A 108 12.79 -8.98 -19.03
N LEU A 109 13.38 -9.02 -20.23
CA LEU A 109 13.50 -10.23 -21.04
C LEU A 109 14.45 -11.23 -20.37
N GLU A 110 15.59 -10.77 -19.86
CA GLU A 110 16.52 -11.61 -19.08
C GLU A 110 15.84 -12.15 -17.81
N ALA A 111 15.16 -11.28 -17.05
CA ALA A 111 14.41 -11.70 -15.87
C ALA A 111 13.29 -12.69 -16.22
N ALA A 112 12.62 -12.51 -17.36
CA ALA A 112 11.58 -13.42 -17.85
C ALA A 112 12.15 -14.80 -18.18
N GLU A 113 13.29 -14.86 -18.86
CA GLU A 113 13.99 -16.12 -19.13
C GLU A 113 14.34 -16.86 -17.83
N ILE A 114 14.95 -16.15 -16.87
CA ILE A 114 15.33 -16.70 -15.56
C ILE A 114 14.09 -17.21 -14.79
N CYS A 115 12.97 -16.49 -14.90
CA CYS A 115 11.70 -16.83 -14.23
C CYS A 115 10.82 -17.81 -15.03
N GLY A 116 11.26 -18.29 -16.20
CA GLY A 116 10.47 -19.16 -17.07
C GLY A 116 9.14 -18.53 -17.52
N ILE A 117 9.18 -17.26 -17.92
CA ILE A 117 8.06 -16.53 -18.51
C ILE A 117 8.28 -16.53 -20.02
N ASP A 118 7.27 -16.98 -20.76
CA ASP A 118 7.29 -16.94 -22.22
C ASP A 118 6.94 -15.52 -22.70
N ALA A 119 7.96 -14.73 -23.03
CA ALA A 119 7.81 -13.34 -23.46
C ALA A 119 7.14 -13.21 -24.84
N ASP A 120 7.25 -14.23 -25.70
CA ASP A 120 6.66 -14.22 -27.04
C ASP A 120 5.12 -14.29 -26.93
N THR A 121 4.61 -15.15 -26.04
CA THR A 121 3.17 -15.26 -25.79
C THR A 121 2.57 -13.98 -25.16
N VAL A 122 3.35 -13.24 -24.38
CA VAL A 122 2.88 -12.02 -23.69
C VAL A 122 2.77 -10.83 -24.67
N THR A 123 3.71 -10.73 -25.61
CA THR A 123 3.80 -9.61 -26.56
C THR A 123 2.95 -9.78 -27.82
N GLN A 124 2.59 -11.01 -28.20
CA GLN A 124 1.79 -11.30 -29.41
C GLN A 124 0.29 -10.96 -29.31
N SER A 125 -0.22 -10.55 -28.15
CA SER A 125 -1.65 -10.19 -27.98
C SER A 125 -2.04 -8.84 -28.62
N SER A 126 -1.09 -8.12 -29.24
CA SER A 126 -1.31 -6.77 -29.80
C SER A 126 -1.21 -6.65 -31.32
N ASP A 127 -1.08 -7.75 -32.07
CA ASP A 127 -0.83 -7.73 -33.53
C ASP A 127 -2.10 -7.64 -34.39
N ASP A 128 -3.04 -6.76 -34.04
CA ASP A 128 -4.06 -6.30 -35.00
C ASP A 128 -3.48 -5.12 -35.81
N GLU A 129 -2.83 -5.44 -36.95
CA GLU A 129 -2.09 -4.52 -37.83
C GLU A 129 -2.95 -3.41 -38.52
N SER A 130 -4.23 -3.25 -38.16
CA SER A 130 -5.16 -2.38 -38.92
C SER A 130 -5.28 -0.93 -38.43
N ALA A 131 -4.57 -0.50 -37.39
CA ALA A 131 -4.69 0.86 -36.83
C ALA A 131 -3.35 1.61 -36.76
N SER A 132 -2.99 2.28 -37.84
CA SER A 132 -1.83 3.19 -37.93
C SER A 132 -2.15 4.62 -37.43
N GLU A 133 -2.70 4.76 -36.23
CA GLU A 133 -2.86 6.07 -35.57
C GLU A 133 -2.40 5.97 -34.10
N VAL A 134 -1.34 6.72 -33.77
CA VAL A 134 -0.88 7.10 -32.41
C VAL A 134 -1.12 6.05 -31.32
N ARG A 135 -0.14 5.15 -31.12
CA ARG A 135 -0.11 4.16 -30.03
C ARG A 135 -0.06 4.85 -28.65
N THR A 136 -1.23 5.17 -28.09
CA THR A 136 -1.45 5.33 -26.65
C THR A 136 -2.28 4.15 -26.15
N ASN A 137 -1.91 2.92 -26.51
CA ASN A 137 -2.66 1.72 -26.13
C ASN A 137 -2.25 1.27 -24.72
N THR A 138 -2.55 2.08 -23.71
CA THR A 138 -2.43 1.65 -22.31
C THR A 138 -3.50 0.60 -22.07
N MET A 139 -3.10 -0.66 -21.82
CA MET A 139 -4.01 -1.75 -21.46
C MET A 139 -4.99 -1.30 -20.38
N SER A 140 -6.29 -1.63 -20.52
CA SER A 140 -7.27 -1.31 -19.49
C SER A 140 -6.94 -2.02 -18.18
N ALA A 141 -7.42 -1.52 -17.04
CA ALA A 141 -7.20 -2.22 -15.78
C ALA A 141 -7.85 -3.60 -15.78
N GLU A 142 -8.97 -3.80 -16.49
CA GLU A 142 -9.61 -5.12 -16.64
C GLU A 142 -8.73 -6.11 -17.42
N ASP A 143 -8.03 -5.66 -18.47
CA ASP A 143 -7.09 -6.51 -19.21
C ASP A 143 -5.86 -6.85 -18.35
N GLN A 144 -5.36 -5.89 -17.56
CA GLN A 144 -4.27 -6.13 -16.62
C GLN A 144 -4.65 -7.14 -15.53
N LEU A 145 -5.92 -7.21 -15.11
CA LEU A 145 -6.40 -8.23 -14.16
C LEU A 145 -6.38 -9.66 -14.75
N LEU A 146 -6.34 -9.83 -16.07
CA LEU A 146 -6.14 -11.14 -16.69
C LEU A 146 -4.72 -11.66 -16.46
N ILE A 147 -3.75 -10.75 -16.34
CA ILE A 147 -2.35 -11.05 -16.05
C ILE A 147 -2.15 -11.18 -14.53
N ASP A 148 -2.62 -10.19 -13.78
CA ASP A 148 -2.47 -10.14 -12.33
C ASP A 148 -3.80 -9.85 -11.61
N PRO A 149 -4.60 -10.89 -11.34
CA PRO A 149 -5.93 -10.71 -10.75
C PRO A 149 -5.88 -10.20 -9.30
N GLU A 150 -4.75 -10.31 -8.61
CA GLU A 150 -4.61 -10.03 -7.18
C GLU A 150 -3.79 -8.75 -6.89
N SER A 151 -3.37 -8.00 -7.92
CA SER A 151 -2.68 -6.72 -7.72
C SER A 151 -3.60 -5.68 -7.07
N PRO A 152 -3.27 -5.15 -5.88
CA PRO A 152 -4.11 -4.16 -5.22
C PRO A 152 -4.28 -2.88 -6.06
N GLN A 153 -3.23 -2.43 -6.74
CA GLN A 153 -3.26 -1.24 -7.58
C GLN A 153 -4.14 -1.45 -8.82
N ILE A 154 -4.04 -2.59 -9.50
CA ILE A 154 -4.85 -2.89 -10.69
C ILE A 154 -6.31 -3.02 -10.29
N LEU A 155 -6.63 -3.75 -9.21
CA LEU A 155 -7.99 -3.85 -8.67
C LEU A 155 -8.59 -2.47 -8.36
N LYS A 156 -7.82 -1.58 -7.73
CA LYS A 156 -8.24 -0.21 -7.45
C LYS A 156 -8.48 0.59 -8.74
N ASN A 157 -7.64 0.42 -9.75
CA ASN A 157 -7.81 1.08 -11.05
C ASN A 157 -9.04 0.56 -11.80
N ALA A 158 -9.27 -0.76 -11.82
CA ALA A 158 -10.47 -1.38 -12.38
C ALA A 158 -11.75 -0.89 -11.66
N ALA A 159 -11.68 -0.69 -10.34
CA ALA A 159 -12.77 -0.08 -9.59
C ALA A 159 -13.04 1.38 -10.00
N ARG A 160 -12.01 2.17 -10.30
CA ARG A 160 -12.19 3.55 -10.83
C ARG A 160 -12.87 3.54 -12.18
N GLU A 161 -12.47 2.64 -13.07
CA GLU A 161 -13.12 2.44 -14.37
C GLU A 161 -14.58 1.99 -14.21
N ALA A 162 -14.86 1.07 -13.29
CA ALA A 162 -16.23 0.66 -12.97
C ALA A 162 -17.08 1.82 -12.42
N LEU A 163 -16.53 2.66 -11.53
CA LEU A 163 -17.21 3.84 -11.01
C LEU A 163 -17.48 4.89 -12.10
N SER A 164 -16.56 5.10 -13.05
CA SER A 164 -16.79 6.03 -14.16
C SER A 164 -17.90 5.54 -15.11
N ARG A 165 -18.05 4.22 -15.22
CA ARG A 165 -19.14 3.54 -15.94
C ARG A 165 -20.43 3.39 -15.12
N SER A 166 -20.52 4.01 -13.93
CA SER A 166 -21.68 3.92 -13.01
C SER A 166 -22.02 2.49 -12.57
N MET A 167 -21.00 1.65 -12.35
CA MET A 167 -21.11 0.28 -11.84
C MET A 167 -20.52 0.14 -10.43
N PRO A 168 -21.17 0.71 -9.39
CA PRO A 168 -20.61 0.73 -8.03
C PRO A 168 -20.52 -0.64 -7.36
N ASP A 169 -21.41 -1.60 -7.70
CA ASP A 169 -21.32 -2.97 -7.15
C ASP A 169 -20.05 -3.70 -7.59
N LEU A 170 -19.69 -3.55 -8.88
CA LEU A 170 -18.45 -4.10 -9.42
C LEU A 170 -17.23 -3.41 -8.80
N ALA A 171 -17.29 -2.09 -8.61
CA ALA A 171 -16.23 -1.35 -7.93
C ALA A 171 -16.01 -1.83 -6.49
N VAL A 172 -17.09 -2.09 -5.74
CA VAL A 172 -17.00 -2.67 -4.38
C VAL A 172 -16.28 -4.01 -4.42
N THR A 173 -16.65 -4.89 -5.36
CA THR A 173 -16.03 -6.23 -5.50
C THR A 173 -14.51 -6.13 -5.70
N TYR A 174 -14.06 -5.25 -6.58
CA TYR A 174 -12.64 -5.04 -6.81
C TYR A 174 -11.93 -4.42 -5.59
N LEU A 175 -12.55 -3.43 -4.95
CA LEU A 175 -11.95 -2.71 -3.83
C LEU A 175 -11.87 -3.56 -2.55
N GLU A 176 -12.87 -4.40 -2.28
CA GLU A 176 -12.83 -5.36 -1.17
C GLU A 176 -11.68 -6.35 -1.32
N ARG A 177 -11.44 -6.86 -2.55
CA ARG A 177 -10.26 -7.69 -2.85
C ARG A 177 -8.96 -6.91 -2.65
N SER A 178 -8.90 -5.68 -3.15
CA SER A 178 -7.73 -4.80 -3.02
C SER A 178 -7.33 -4.57 -1.56
N VAL A 179 -8.28 -4.20 -0.69
CA VAL A 179 -8.01 -3.95 0.73
C VAL A 179 -7.86 -5.23 1.56
N THR A 180 -8.33 -6.37 1.05
CA THR A 180 -8.01 -7.68 1.68
C THR A 180 -6.53 -7.99 1.50
N ARG A 181 -5.98 -7.70 0.31
CA ARG A 181 -4.58 -7.94 0.00
C ARG A 181 -3.64 -6.89 0.59
N LEU A 182 -4.08 -5.63 0.70
CA LEU A 182 -3.35 -4.54 1.35
C LEU A 182 -4.28 -3.77 2.32
N PRO A 183 -4.40 -4.23 3.59
CA PRO A 183 -5.31 -3.64 4.59
C PRO A 183 -5.09 -2.16 4.91
N GLU A 184 -3.88 -1.66 4.71
CA GLU A 184 -3.44 -0.29 4.93
C GLU A 184 -3.54 0.59 3.65
N TYR A 185 -4.20 0.11 2.59
CA TYR A 185 -4.33 0.83 1.33
C TYR A 185 -5.33 2.01 1.43
N SER A 186 -4.86 3.14 1.94
CA SER A 186 -5.67 4.35 2.19
C SER A 186 -6.53 4.78 1.00
N GLU A 187 -5.98 4.78 -0.21
CA GLU A 187 -6.72 5.18 -1.41
C GLU A 187 -7.84 4.22 -1.79
N ALA A 188 -7.61 2.91 -1.70
CA ALA A 188 -8.64 1.91 -1.96
C ALA A 188 -9.78 2.00 -0.93
N TRP A 189 -9.49 2.20 0.36
CA TRP A 189 -10.52 2.44 1.37
C TRP A 189 -11.34 3.70 1.11
N ALA A 190 -10.70 4.79 0.66
CA ALA A 190 -11.40 6.03 0.32
C ALA A 190 -12.36 5.85 -0.87
N LEU A 191 -11.93 5.11 -1.90
CA LEU A 191 -12.78 4.76 -3.03
C LEU A 191 -13.90 3.81 -2.63
N LEU A 192 -13.64 2.87 -1.72
CA LEU A 192 -14.64 1.92 -1.23
C LEU A 192 -15.74 2.64 -0.44
N ALA A 193 -15.35 3.62 0.38
CA ALA A 193 -16.30 4.51 1.04
C ALA A 193 -17.17 5.29 0.03
N GLN A 194 -16.61 5.75 -1.08
CA GLN A 194 -17.38 6.39 -2.16
C GLN A 194 -18.35 5.41 -2.82
N ALA A 195 -17.92 4.19 -3.13
CA ALA A 195 -18.74 3.17 -3.78
C ALA A 195 -19.93 2.76 -2.89
N TYR A 196 -19.71 2.45 -1.61
CA TYR A 196 -20.80 2.16 -0.68
C TYR A 196 -21.78 3.32 -0.51
N ARG A 197 -21.30 4.57 -0.57
CA ARG A 197 -22.21 5.74 -0.57
C ARG A 197 -23.08 5.81 -1.82
N GLN A 198 -22.56 5.48 -3.00
CA GLN A 198 -23.36 5.41 -4.23
C GLN A 198 -24.43 4.31 -4.13
N LEU A 199 -24.09 3.17 -3.52
CA LEU A 199 -25.02 2.07 -3.20
C LEU A 199 -25.95 2.35 -2.01
N ARG A 200 -25.78 3.49 -1.33
CA ARG A 200 -26.53 3.89 -0.14
C ARG A 200 -26.39 2.93 1.05
N VAL A 201 -25.28 2.20 1.13
CA VAL A 201 -24.99 1.32 2.28
C VAL A 201 -24.15 2.07 3.32
N GLY A 202 -24.85 2.82 4.17
CA GLY A 202 -24.24 3.78 5.10
C GLY A 202 -23.32 3.18 6.15
N SER A 203 -23.61 1.97 6.66
CA SER A 203 -22.79 1.32 7.70
C SER A 203 -21.40 0.97 7.18
N GLN A 204 -21.32 0.28 6.05
CA GLN A 204 -20.05 -0.10 5.41
C GLN A 204 -19.28 1.11 4.92
N ALA A 205 -19.97 2.14 4.41
CA ALA A 205 -19.35 3.41 4.05
C ALA A 205 -18.63 4.05 5.25
N ALA A 206 -19.25 4.06 6.44
CA ALA A 206 -18.64 4.61 7.64
C ALA A 206 -17.39 3.83 8.08
N VAL A 207 -17.44 2.49 8.02
CA VAL A 207 -16.29 1.63 8.32
C VAL A 207 -15.14 1.91 7.34
N ALA A 208 -15.43 1.99 6.04
CA ALA A 208 -14.42 2.28 5.02
C ALA A 208 -13.79 3.68 5.21
N MET A 209 -14.59 4.70 5.59
CA MET A 209 -14.05 6.01 5.95
C MET A 209 -13.11 5.93 7.16
N ALA A 210 -13.52 5.24 8.23
CA ALA A 210 -12.68 5.09 9.42
C ALA A 210 -11.36 4.38 9.10
N ARG A 211 -11.39 3.34 8.26
CA ARG A 211 -10.19 2.65 7.76
C ARG A 211 -9.27 3.62 7.01
N ALA A 212 -9.79 4.32 6.00
CA ALA A 212 -9.01 5.31 5.24
C ALA A 212 -8.39 6.41 6.12
N LEU A 213 -9.11 6.90 7.14
CA LEU A 213 -8.64 7.95 8.04
C LEU A 213 -7.53 7.49 9.00
N THR A 214 -7.40 6.19 9.23
CA THR A 214 -6.40 5.60 10.13
C THR A 214 -5.26 4.86 9.43
N ALA A 215 -5.28 4.81 8.10
CA ALA A 215 -4.24 4.18 7.28
C ALA A 215 -3.14 5.21 6.87
N PRO A 216 -1.92 4.79 6.49
CA PRO A 216 -0.81 5.69 6.15
C PRO A 216 -1.04 6.51 4.87
N PHE A 217 -0.48 7.73 4.80
CA PHE A 217 -0.55 8.61 3.62
C PHE A 217 0.26 8.13 2.42
N CYS A 218 1.32 7.34 2.62
CA CYS A 218 2.11 6.83 1.51
C CYS A 218 1.28 5.96 0.55
N PHE A 219 0.25 5.28 1.05
CA PHE A 219 -0.73 4.52 0.26
C PHE A 219 -1.88 5.38 -0.31
N GLY A 220 -1.70 6.71 -0.39
CA GLY A 220 -2.64 7.64 -1.01
C GLY A 220 -3.71 8.22 -0.08
N ALA A 221 -4.80 8.74 -0.67
CA ALA A 221 -5.89 9.47 0.02
C ALA A 221 -5.40 10.56 1.00
N ARG A 222 -4.57 11.47 0.50
CA ARG A 222 -3.95 12.53 1.30
C ARG A 222 -4.93 13.61 1.74
N ASP A 223 -5.87 14.02 0.88
CA ASP A 223 -6.93 14.93 1.30
C ASP A 223 -8.06 14.16 2.01
N ARG A 224 -8.04 14.21 3.33
CA ARG A 224 -8.97 13.49 4.21
C ARG A 224 -10.16 14.32 4.64
N ARG A 225 -10.21 15.62 4.32
CA ARG A 225 -11.26 16.53 4.79
C ARG A 225 -12.65 16.08 4.37
N LYS A 226 -12.78 15.61 3.14
CA LYS A 226 -14.04 15.08 2.60
C LYS A 226 -14.52 13.84 3.35
N LEU A 227 -13.60 12.92 3.68
CA LEU A 227 -13.90 11.69 4.42
C LEU A 227 -14.30 12.00 5.86
N ILE A 228 -13.61 12.92 6.53
CA ILE A 228 -13.95 13.38 7.87
C ILE A 228 -15.35 13.98 7.89
N TYR A 229 -15.62 14.92 6.97
CA TYR A 229 -16.92 15.55 6.84
C TYR A 229 -18.03 14.50 6.63
N TRP A 230 -17.81 13.55 5.72
CA TRP A 230 -18.78 12.47 5.51
C TRP A 230 -18.99 11.65 6.77
N LEU A 231 -17.92 11.20 7.44
CA LEU A 231 -18.02 10.39 8.66
C LEU A 231 -18.75 11.12 9.79
N GLN A 232 -18.56 12.43 9.92
CA GLN A 232 -19.25 13.29 10.89
C GLN A 232 -20.77 13.39 10.61
N CYS A 233 -21.18 13.26 9.35
CA CYS A 233 -22.58 13.32 8.92
C CYS A 233 -23.29 11.95 8.89
N VAL A 234 -22.56 10.82 8.95
CA VAL A 234 -23.18 9.50 8.97
C VAL A 234 -23.90 9.27 10.30
N LYS A 235 -25.07 8.62 10.25
CA LYS A 235 -25.78 8.17 11.44
C LYS A 235 -25.05 6.98 12.06
N GLU A 236 -25.11 6.86 13.38
CA GLU A 236 -24.53 5.71 14.07
C GLU A 236 -25.14 4.40 13.58
N THR A 237 -24.28 3.40 13.39
CA THR A 237 -24.64 2.03 13.01
C THR A 237 -23.87 1.07 13.92
N PRO A 238 -24.38 -0.16 14.15
CA PRO A 238 -23.70 -1.14 15.00
C PRO A 238 -22.27 -1.43 14.58
N GLU A 239 -21.98 -1.39 13.28
CA GLU A 239 -20.66 -1.68 12.72
C GLU A 239 -19.65 -0.59 13.08
N ILE A 240 -20.01 0.68 12.93
CA ILE A 240 -19.10 1.80 13.23
C ILE A 240 -19.01 2.11 14.72
N SER A 241 -20.05 1.82 15.51
CA SER A 241 -20.01 2.06 16.97
C SER A 241 -18.93 1.23 17.68
N GLN A 242 -18.50 0.12 17.06
CA GLN A 242 -17.39 -0.70 17.57
C GLN A 242 -16.00 -0.15 17.24
N ASP A 243 -15.91 0.88 16.38
CA ASP A 243 -14.65 1.49 15.99
C ASP A 243 -14.23 2.57 17.02
N PRO A 244 -13.05 2.46 17.66
CA PRO A 244 -12.50 3.49 18.56
C PRO A 244 -12.49 4.92 17.99
N LEU A 245 -12.38 5.07 16.66
CA LEU A 245 -12.40 6.37 16.01
C LEU A 245 -13.77 7.05 16.11
N TRP A 246 -14.85 6.27 16.10
CA TRP A 246 -16.21 6.78 16.04
C TRP A 246 -16.52 7.87 17.08
N PRO A 247 -16.31 7.67 18.39
CA PRO A 247 -16.59 8.70 19.39
C PRO A 247 -15.72 9.97 19.23
N ARG A 248 -14.56 9.88 18.57
CA ARG A 248 -13.59 10.98 18.42
C ARG A 248 -13.67 11.71 17.09
N ARG A 249 -14.54 11.28 16.17
CA ARG A 249 -14.61 11.80 14.78
C ARG A 249 -14.85 13.31 14.66
N HIS A 250 -15.54 13.92 15.63
CA HIS A 250 -15.83 15.36 15.64
C HIS A 250 -14.63 16.20 16.11
N ASP A 251 -13.71 15.58 16.84
CA ASP A 251 -12.49 16.21 17.35
C ASP A 251 -11.34 16.16 16.34
N LEU A 252 -11.41 15.29 15.33
CA LEU A 252 -10.44 15.27 14.24
C LEU A 252 -10.59 16.49 13.32
N LYS A 253 -9.49 17.23 13.13
CA LYS A 253 -9.48 18.47 12.32
C LYS A 253 -8.49 18.44 11.15
N TRP A 254 -7.34 17.78 11.30
CA TRP A 254 -6.28 17.73 10.29
C TRP A 254 -5.85 19.11 9.78
N GLU A 255 -5.84 20.11 10.68
CA GLU A 255 -5.48 21.48 10.36
C GLU A 255 -3.97 21.63 10.14
N ALA A 256 -3.57 22.42 9.14
CA ALA A 256 -2.17 22.76 8.90
C ALA A 256 -1.82 24.12 9.54
N GLY A 257 -0.59 24.30 9.99
CA GLY A 257 -0.08 25.60 10.46
C GLY A 257 -0.56 26.07 11.83
N VAL A 258 -1.28 25.24 12.59
CA VAL A 258 -1.68 25.56 13.97
C VAL A 258 -0.61 25.15 14.99
N LYS A 259 -0.46 25.95 16.06
CA LYS A 259 0.62 25.78 17.06
C LYS A 259 0.47 24.48 17.87
N GLU A 260 -0.76 24.08 18.13
CA GLU A 260 -1.16 22.91 18.90
C GLU A 260 -2.17 22.11 18.08
N LYS A 261 -1.96 20.80 17.97
CA LYS A 261 -2.86 19.89 17.25
C LYS A 261 -3.30 18.78 18.18
N ARG A 262 -4.60 18.78 18.49
CA ARG A 262 -5.23 17.71 19.29
C ARG A 262 -5.24 16.37 18.55
N ASP A 263 -5.15 16.38 17.22
CA ASP A 263 -5.14 15.16 16.38
C ASP A 263 -4.07 14.15 16.82
N TYR A 264 -2.85 14.61 17.18
CA TYR A 264 -1.79 13.70 17.62
C TYR A 264 -2.10 13.00 18.93
N GLN A 265 -2.71 13.71 19.88
CA GLN A 265 -3.18 13.10 21.14
C GLN A 265 -4.28 12.07 20.85
N ILE A 266 -5.22 12.39 19.96
CA ILE A 266 -6.26 11.47 19.52
C ILE A 266 -5.64 10.21 18.89
N PHE A 267 -4.58 10.35 18.08
CA PHE A 267 -3.90 9.19 17.50
C PHE A 267 -3.29 8.28 18.58
N GLU A 268 -2.60 8.83 19.59
CA GLU A 268 -2.05 8.02 20.68
C GLU A 268 -3.14 7.28 21.47
N GLU A 269 -4.25 7.95 21.79
CA GLU A 269 -5.40 7.34 22.47
C GLU A 269 -6.01 6.22 21.63
N LEU A 270 -6.17 6.44 20.31
CA LEU A 270 -6.69 5.44 19.38
C LEU A 270 -5.74 4.25 19.23
N ILE A 271 -4.43 4.47 19.12
CA ILE A 271 -3.43 3.39 19.04
C ILE A 271 -3.54 2.50 20.29
N ALA A 272 -3.59 3.10 21.48
CA ALA A 272 -3.76 2.36 22.72
C ALA A 272 -5.07 1.56 22.75
N GLU A 273 -6.18 2.17 22.32
CA GLU A 273 -7.49 1.54 22.31
C GLU A 273 -7.61 0.42 21.26
N TYR A 274 -7.01 0.58 20.08
CA TYR A 274 -6.95 -0.47 19.07
C TYR A 274 -6.22 -1.70 19.59
N HIS A 275 -5.08 -1.53 20.27
CA HIS A 275 -4.40 -2.64 20.93
C HIS A 275 -5.27 -3.32 21.99
N LEU A 276 -5.94 -2.55 22.85
CA LEU A 276 -6.83 -3.10 23.87
C LEU A 276 -7.98 -3.94 23.29
N ARG A 277 -8.44 -3.61 22.08
CA ARG A 277 -9.50 -4.34 21.36
C ARG A 277 -8.98 -5.45 20.44
N GLY A 278 -7.69 -5.79 20.50
CA GLY A 278 -7.07 -6.80 19.63
C GLY A 278 -6.93 -6.39 18.16
N MET A 279 -7.07 -5.09 17.86
CA MET A 279 -6.91 -4.52 16.51
C MET A 279 -5.48 -4.04 16.27
N GLY A 280 -4.48 -4.84 16.65
CA GLY A 280 -3.05 -4.44 16.65
C GLY A 280 -2.54 -3.96 15.28
N GLN A 281 -2.97 -4.59 14.19
CA GLN A 281 -2.64 -4.15 12.82
C GLN A 281 -3.06 -2.70 12.55
N ARG A 282 -4.25 -2.29 13.02
CA ARG A 282 -4.73 -0.90 12.89
C ARG A 282 -3.93 0.06 13.75
N ALA A 283 -3.55 -0.36 14.95
CA ALA A 283 -2.72 0.42 15.85
C ALA A 283 -1.37 0.74 15.19
N VAL A 284 -0.73 -0.27 14.61
CA VAL A 284 0.53 -0.13 13.87
C VAL A 284 0.38 0.77 12.63
N ALA A 285 -0.66 0.56 11.82
CA ALA A 285 -0.91 1.41 10.66
C ALA A 285 -1.12 2.89 11.05
N LEU A 286 -1.83 3.13 12.16
CA LEU A 286 -2.04 4.47 12.71
C LEU A 286 -0.75 5.08 13.29
N ARG A 287 0.14 4.27 13.89
CA ARG A 287 1.48 4.71 14.33
C ARG A 287 2.32 5.20 13.15
N VAL A 288 2.29 4.47 12.02
CA VAL A 288 2.96 4.87 10.78
C VAL A 288 2.36 6.19 10.25
N LEU A 289 1.03 6.28 10.16
CA LEU A 289 0.33 7.51 9.76
C LEU A 289 0.71 8.71 10.65
N ALA A 290 0.71 8.53 11.97
CA ALA A 290 1.03 9.60 12.91
C ALA A 290 2.45 10.14 12.70
N ALA A 291 3.40 9.25 12.39
CA ALA A 291 4.77 9.63 12.10
C ALA A 291 4.95 10.28 10.72
N GLU A 292 4.23 9.83 9.69
CA GLU A 292 4.20 10.53 8.40
C GLU A 292 3.58 11.93 8.51
N ALA A 293 2.50 12.07 9.29
CA ALA A 293 1.89 13.36 9.58
C ALA A 293 2.88 14.27 10.34
N MET A 294 3.53 13.75 11.38
CA MET A 294 4.53 14.49 12.15
C MET A 294 5.75 14.88 11.30
N GLY A 295 6.16 14.05 10.35
CA GLY A 295 7.24 14.33 9.41
C GLY A 295 6.97 15.55 8.51
N LYS A 296 5.70 15.89 8.28
CA LYS A 296 5.27 17.08 7.53
C LYS A 296 5.21 18.35 8.40
N GLU A 297 5.32 18.23 9.71
CA GLU A 297 5.31 19.38 10.61
C GLU A 297 6.64 20.13 10.62
N THR A 298 6.59 21.39 11.03
CA THR A 298 7.79 22.20 11.23
C THR A 298 8.72 21.58 12.29
N ILE A 299 10.02 21.83 12.17
CA ILE A 299 11.03 21.37 13.15
C ILE A 299 10.63 21.79 14.57
N SER A 300 10.27 23.06 14.76
CA SER A 300 9.88 23.58 16.08
C SER A 300 8.62 22.92 16.65
N PHE A 301 7.68 22.45 15.81
CA PHE A 301 6.54 21.68 16.28
C PHE A 301 6.97 20.30 16.79
N ARG A 302 7.81 19.60 16.01
CA ARG A 302 8.35 18.28 16.37
C ARG A 302 9.14 18.32 17.68
N GLU A 303 9.97 19.36 17.88
CA GLU A 303 10.72 19.56 19.11
C GLU A 303 9.81 19.75 20.33
N ARG A 304 8.76 20.58 20.21
CA ARG A 304 7.77 20.76 21.29
C ARG A 304 7.02 19.48 21.61
N ALA A 305 6.70 18.68 20.61
CA ALA A 305 6.07 17.37 20.79
C ALA A 305 7.05 16.30 21.33
N GLY A 306 8.35 16.64 21.45
CA GLY A 306 9.39 15.69 21.83
C GLY A 306 9.49 14.51 20.86
N TRP A 307 9.23 14.75 19.57
CA TRP A 307 9.26 13.73 18.54
C TRP A 307 10.68 13.59 17.95
N THR A 308 11.15 12.36 17.82
CA THR A 308 12.39 12.01 17.11
C THR A 308 12.20 10.70 16.36
N ALA A 309 13.03 10.48 15.33
CA ALA A 309 13.08 9.20 14.60
C ALA A 309 13.33 8.00 15.53
N SER A 310 14.18 8.18 16.55
CA SER A 310 14.49 7.13 17.52
C SER A 310 13.29 6.78 18.37
N LYS A 311 12.59 7.80 18.91
CA LYS A 311 11.38 7.60 19.72
C LYS A 311 10.28 6.94 18.91
N PHE A 312 10.08 7.36 17.67
CA PHE A 312 9.14 6.71 16.77
C PHE A 312 9.47 5.22 16.57
N ARG A 313 10.73 4.87 16.31
CA ARG A 313 11.14 3.47 16.12
C ARG A 313 10.95 2.63 17.38
N GLU A 314 11.19 3.19 18.55
CA GLU A 314 10.92 2.55 19.84
C GLU A 314 9.42 2.28 20.01
N GLN A 315 8.58 3.31 19.82
CA GLN A 315 7.12 3.16 19.90
C GLN A 315 6.58 2.16 18.87
N LEU A 316 7.10 2.18 17.65
CA LEU A 316 6.70 1.24 16.60
C LEU A 316 7.13 -0.20 16.92
N ARG A 317 8.29 -0.39 17.55
CA ARG A 317 8.74 -1.69 18.05
C ARG A 317 7.77 -2.24 19.11
N ASP A 318 7.40 -1.40 20.07
CA ASP A 318 6.43 -1.76 21.11
C ASP A 318 5.06 -2.10 20.50
N ASP A 319 4.61 -1.33 19.51
CA ASP A 319 3.36 -1.60 18.81
C ASP A 319 3.41 -2.91 18.02
N PHE A 320 4.53 -3.26 17.39
CA PHE A 320 4.69 -4.58 16.76
C PHE A 320 4.63 -5.71 17.79
N GLU A 321 5.28 -5.55 18.94
CA GLU A 321 5.25 -6.57 19.99
C GLU A 321 3.82 -6.79 20.52
N ARG A 322 3.10 -5.70 20.80
CA ARG A 322 1.70 -5.75 21.27
C ARG A 322 0.73 -6.30 20.22
N ALA A 323 1.04 -6.13 18.94
CA ALA A 323 0.26 -6.66 17.82
C ALA A 323 0.65 -8.10 17.43
N ASP A 324 1.59 -8.73 18.14
CA ASP A 324 2.18 -10.04 17.81
C ASP A 324 2.85 -10.10 16.41
N LEU A 325 3.38 -8.98 15.95
CA LEU A 325 4.09 -8.83 14.67
C LEU A 325 5.61 -8.87 14.85
N ARG A 326 6.09 -9.77 15.70
CA ARG A 326 7.52 -9.85 16.12
C ARG A 326 8.49 -9.99 14.95
N VAL A 327 8.05 -10.61 13.84
CA VAL A 327 8.87 -10.76 12.63
C VAL A 327 9.29 -9.41 12.01
N ARG A 328 8.53 -8.33 12.25
CA ARG A 328 8.88 -6.96 11.82
C ARG A 328 9.88 -6.28 12.73
N MET A 329 10.15 -6.76 13.94
CA MET A 329 11.15 -6.13 14.80
C MET A 329 12.56 -6.21 14.21
N ASN A 330 12.81 -7.19 13.33
CA ASN A 330 14.09 -7.40 12.65
C ASN A 330 14.35 -6.40 11.51
N VAL A 331 13.34 -5.60 11.12
CA VAL A 331 13.42 -4.67 9.99
C VAL A 331 13.38 -3.20 10.40
N LEU A 332 13.43 -2.91 11.70
CA LEU A 332 13.49 -1.56 12.29
C LEU A 332 14.91 -1.01 12.43
#